data_AF-A0A973J5V6-F1
#
_entry.id   AF-A0A973J5V6-F1
#
_cell.length_a   1.000
_cell.length_b   1.000
_cell.length_c   1.000
_cell.angle_alpha   90.00
_cell.angle_beta   90.00
_cell.angle_gamma   90.00
#
_symmetry.space_group_name_H-M   'P 1'
#
loop_
_entity.id
_entity.type
_entity.pdbx_description
1 polymer ?
#
loop_
_entity_poly.entity_id
_entity_poly.type
_entity_poly.pdbx_seq_one_letter_code
_entity_poly.pdbx_strand_id
1 'polypeptide(L)'
;MSLKSEKEQLKGIAWKVFRGWVIDSYLECDRQEIINDARSMKGAIFKLSISNAQEQWIDFFYEKFPMKWFSRYVPQIRRIASLNRISPQDIYELYVIASTDFFLANIFGESDTFAHPSLSDEKRLEQAFVFIIAMANEALLPAHREEIKSEISQACQNCVKPEDVMEHILHLNETKLDFDHFRTNARQTIKVFNLVGIADEGDIFRYFKLFLAHRFYREYANVK
;
A
#
# COMPACT_ATOMS: atom_id res chain seq x y z
N MET A 1 7.56 -10.27 20.45
CA MET A 1 6.45 -9.39 20.01
C MET A 1 5.28 -10.29 19.64
N SER A 2 4.00 -9.93 19.84
CA SER A 2 2.89 -10.82 19.45
C SER A 2 2.55 -10.63 17.97
N LEU A 3 2.18 -11.71 17.26
CA LEU A 3 1.77 -11.68 15.85
C LEU A 3 0.68 -10.62 15.56
N LYS A 4 -0.19 -10.34 16.54
CA LYS A 4 -1.23 -9.31 16.44
C LYS A 4 -0.63 -7.89 16.39
N SER A 5 0.38 -7.61 17.21
CA SER A 5 1.07 -6.31 17.20
C SER A 5 1.90 -6.09 15.92
N GLU A 6 2.48 -7.16 15.38
CA GLU A 6 3.20 -7.12 14.09
C GLU A 6 2.27 -6.85 12.91
N LYS A 7 1.09 -7.48 12.90
CA LYS A 7 0.08 -7.26 11.86
C LYS A 7 -0.39 -5.80 11.84
N GLU A 8 -0.66 -5.19 12.99
CA GLU A 8 -1.10 -3.78 13.05
C GLU A 8 -0.01 -2.81 12.60
N GLN A 9 1.25 -3.05 12.97
CA GLN A 9 2.38 -2.28 12.44
C GLN A 9 2.48 -2.42 10.92
N LEU A 10 2.35 -3.64 10.39
CA LEU A 10 2.41 -3.91 8.96
C LEU A 10 1.28 -3.25 8.17
N LYS A 11 0.08 -3.16 8.73
CA LYS A 11 -1.01 -2.37 8.12
C LYS A 11 -0.65 -0.89 8.02
N GLY A 12 -0.06 -0.32 9.07
CA GLY A 12 0.44 1.05 9.05
C GLY A 12 1.49 1.28 7.96
N ILE A 13 2.42 0.32 7.79
CA ILE A 13 3.39 0.37 6.68
C ILE A 13 2.70 0.21 5.33
N ALA A 14 1.74 -0.70 5.18
CA ALA A 14 1.00 -0.88 3.93
C ALA A 14 0.26 0.40 3.53
N TRP A 15 -0.35 1.12 4.47
CA TRP A 15 -0.94 2.42 4.20
C TRP A 15 0.09 3.42 3.66
N LYS A 16 1.27 3.52 4.28
CA LYS A 16 2.35 4.37 3.76
C LYS A 16 2.73 3.98 2.34
N VAL A 17 2.96 2.70 2.07
CA VAL A 17 3.35 2.20 0.74
C VAL A 17 2.25 2.46 -0.29
N PHE A 18 0.97 2.31 0.08
CA PHE A 18 -0.16 2.65 -0.77
C PHE A 18 -0.15 4.13 -1.17
N ARG A 19 0.07 5.04 -0.21
CA ARG A 19 0.25 6.47 -0.51
C ARG A 19 1.42 6.71 -1.46
N GLY A 20 2.53 6.00 -1.29
CA GLY A 20 3.67 6.10 -2.21
C GLY A 20 3.31 5.70 -3.65
N TRP A 21 2.49 4.65 -3.84
CA TRP A 21 1.97 4.27 -5.16
C TRP A 21 1.07 5.34 -5.77
N VAL A 22 0.24 5.98 -4.95
CA VAL A 22 -0.63 7.09 -5.37
C VAL A 22 0.24 8.28 -5.83
N ILE A 23 1.24 8.67 -5.02
CA ILE A 23 2.17 9.76 -5.36
C ILE A 23 2.94 9.46 -6.65
N ASP A 24 3.41 8.23 -6.81
CA ASP A 24 4.12 7.82 -8.02
C ASP A 24 3.24 7.79 -9.27
N SER A 25 1.92 7.60 -9.10
CA SER A 25 0.96 7.57 -10.21
C SER A 25 0.76 8.92 -10.90
N TYR A 26 1.10 10.04 -10.23
CA TYR A 26 1.14 11.36 -10.83
C TYR A 26 2.38 11.51 -11.72
N LEU A 27 2.19 12.02 -12.94
CA LEU A 27 3.30 12.49 -13.75
C LEU A 27 4.06 13.57 -12.97
N GLU A 28 5.37 13.65 -13.19
CA GLU A 28 6.23 14.57 -12.42
C GLU A 28 5.83 16.04 -12.61
N CYS A 29 5.42 16.42 -13.83
CA CYS A 29 4.86 17.74 -14.14
C CYS A 29 3.57 18.01 -13.36
N ASP A 30 2.63 17.07 -13.37
CA ASP A 30 1.35 17.18 -12.69
C ASP A 30 1.54 17.28 -11.18
N ARG A 31 2.52 16.55 -10.64
CA ARG A 31 2.89 16.59 -9.21
C ARG A 31 3.41 17.95 -8.80
N GLN A 32 4.25 18.59 -9.61
CA GLN A 32 4.78 19.91 -9.28
C GLN A 32 3.69 20.99 -9.39
N GLU A 33 2.81 20.89 -10.39
CA GLU A 33 1.63 21.74 -10.52
C GLU A 33 0.70 21.59 -9.31
N ILE A 34 0.39 20.35 -8.92
CA ILE A 34 -0.34 19.99 -7.70
C ILE A 34 0.28 20.62 -6.44
N ILE A 35 1.59 20.52 -6.28
CA ILE A 35 2.30 21.08 -5.12
C ILE A 35 2.22 22.62 -5.14
N ASN A 36 2.34 23.24 -6.31
CA ASN A 36 2.25 24.69 -6.46
C ASN A 36 0.83 25.20 -6.16
N ASP A 37 -0.19 24.51 -6.67
CA ASP A 37 -1.59 24.80 -6.40
C ASP A 37 -1.90 24.66 -4.91
N ALA A 38 -1.49 23.55 -4.29
CA ALA A 38 -1.64 23.34 -2.85
C ALA A 38 -0.97 24.47 -2.03
N ARG A 39 0.26 24.88 -2.40
CA ARG A 39 0.96 26.00 -1.76
C ARG A 39 0.26 27.34 -1.96
N SER A 40 -0.31 27.59 -3.13
CA SER A 40 -1.06 28.82 -3.41
C SER A 40 -2.34 28.89 -2.57
N MET A 41 -2.97 27.74 -2.31
CA MET A 41 -4.17 27.64 -1.47
C MET A 41 -3.85 27.79 0.03
N LYS A 42 -2.58 27.63 0.44
CA LYS A 42 -2.12 27.77 1.83
C LYS A 42 -2.59 29.08 2.50
N GLY A 43 -2.62 30.19 1.76
CA GLY A 43 -3.07 31.49 2.28
C GLY A 43 -4.57 31.56 2.59
N ALA A 44 -5.41 30.84 1.84
CA ALA A 44 -6.85 30.75 2.08
C ALA A 44 -7.19 29.77 3.22
N ILE A 45 -6.34 28.77 3.45
CA ILE A 45 -6.59 27.64 4.35
C ILE A 45 -5.95 27.82 5.73
N PHE A 46 -4.95 28.68 5.89
CA PHE A 46 -4.21 28.88 7.16
C PHE A 46 -5.06 29.32 8.36
N LYS A 47 -6.33 29.71 8.13
CA LYS A 47 -7.30 30.03 9.19
C LYS A 47 -8.09 28.82 9.69
N LEU A 48 -7.94 27.65 9.05
CA LEU A 48 -8.61 26.41 9.39
C LEU A 48 -7.65 25.50 10.18
N SER A 49 -8.18 24.73 11.13
CA SER A 49 -7.46 23.60 11.71
C SER A 49 -7.21 22.53 10.62
N ILE A 50 -6.20 21.68 10.81
CA ILE A 50 -5.91 20.56 9.90
C ILE A 50 -7.15 19.68 9.71
N SER A 51 -7.89 19.38 10.79
CA SER A 51 -9.14 18.61 10.75
C SER A 51 -10.22 19.27 9.87
N ASN A 52 -10.39 20.59 9.95
CA ASN A 52 -11.38 21.30 9.14
C ASN A 52 -10.94 21.40 7.66
N ALA A 53 -9.63 21.53 7.43
CA ALA A 53 -9.07 21.47 6.09
C ALA A 53 -9.25 20.06 5.50
N GLN A 54 -9.07 18.99 6.28
CA GLN A 54 -9.29 17.61 5.84
C GLN A 54 -10.70 17.39 5.32
N GLU A 55 -11.73 17.71 6.11
CA GLU A 55 -13.13 17.53 5.69
C GLU A 55 -13.45 18.31 4.40
N GLN A 56 -13.06 19.58 4.33
CA GLN A 56 -13.33 20.42 3.16
C GLN A 56 -12.58 19.97 1.91
N TRP A 57 -11.36 19.44 2.07
CA TRP A 57 -10.56 18.99 0.95
C TRP A 57 -11.06 17.66 0.40
N ILE A 58 -11.61 16.77 1.21
CA ILE A 58 -12.19 15.52 0.73
C ILE A 58 -13.33 15.79 -0.26
N ASP A 59 -14.26 16.69 0.09
CA ASP A 59 -15.34 17.10 -0.80
C ASP A 59 -14.78 17.74 -2.08
N PHE A 60 -13.75 18.58 -1.95
CA PHE A 60 -13.03 19.11 -3.10
C PHE A 60 -12.39 18.01 -3.97
N PHE A 61 -11.76 16.98 -3.39
CA PHE A 61 -11.21 15.86 -4.15
C PHE A 61 -12.31 15.02 -4.82
N TYR A 62 -13.45 14.81 -4.17
CA TYR A 62 -14.58 14.14 -4.79
C TYR A 62 -15.16 14.92 -5.98
N GLU A 63 -15.25 16.25 -5.88
CA GLU A 63 -15.84 17.10 -6.91
C GLU A 63 -14.86 17.50 -8.03
N LYS A 64 -13.59 17.74 -7.69
CA LYS A 64 -12.60 18.45 -8.53
C LYS A 64 -11.40 17.61 -8.90
N PHE A 65 -11.21 16.41 -8.33
CA PHE A 65 -10.20 15.45 -8.79
C PHE A 65 -10.82 14.36 -9.66
N PRO A 66 -11.06 14.64 -10.95
CA PRO A 66 -11.52 13.62 -11.88
C PRO A 66 -10.49 12.51 -12.02
N MET A 67 -11.00 11.30 -12.25
CA MET A 67 -10.21 10.08 -12.43
C MET A 67 -9.06 10.17 -13.46
N LYS A 68 -9.07 11.21 -14.31
CA LYS A 68 -8.07 11.50 -15.34
C LYS A 68 -6.67 11.82 -14.79
N TRP A 69 -6.55 12.31 -13.55
CA TRP A 69 -5.24 12.57 -12.93
C TRP A 69 -4.53 11.30 -12.46
N PHE A 70 -5.23 10.16 -12.44
CA PHE A 70 -4.69 8.87 -11.98
C PHE A 70 -3.99 8.09 -13.11
N SER A 71 -3.33 8.80 -14.02
CA SER A 71 -3.22 8.36 -15.42
C SER A 71 -2.36 7.12 -15.67
N ARG A 72 -1.33 6.83 -14.85
CA ARG A 72 -0.36 5.79 -15.24
C ARG A 72 -0.76 4.36 -14.89
N TYR A 73 -1.41 4.13 -13.74
CA TYR A 73 -1.57 2.78 -13.19
C TYR A 73 -3.02 2.36 -12.90
N VAL A 74 -4.02 3.18 -13.21
CA VAL A 74 -5.45 2.86 -12.97
C VAL A 74 -5.88 1.49 -13.49
N PRO A 75 -5.54 1.07 -14.73
CA PRO A 75 -5.93 -0.26 -15.20
C PRO A 75 -5.34 -1.40 -14.34
N GLN A 76 -4.06 -1.28 -13.96
CA GLN A 76 -3.38 -2.26 -13.12
C GLN A 76 -3.96 -2.28 -11.70
N ILE A 77 -4.17 -1.12 -11.08
CA ILE A 77 -4.74 -1.06 -9.73
C ILE A 77 -6.18 -1.60 -9.73
N ARG A 78 -7.01 -1.23 -10.71
CA ARG A 78 -8.37 -1.78 -10.83
C ARG A 78 -8.36 -3.31 -10.97
N ARG A 79 -7.45 -3.84 -11.80
CA ARG A 79 -7.27 -5.29 -11.96
C ARG A 79 -6.90 -5.94 -10.62
N ILE A 80 -5.89 -5.42 -9.93
CA ILE A 80 -5.38 -5.99 -8.68
C ILE A 80 -6.43 -5.90 -7.56
N ALA A 81 -7.12 -4.76 -7.44
CA ALA A 81 -8.22 -4.60 -6.50
C ALA A 81 -9.34 -5.62 -6.74
N SER A 82 -9.79 -5.76 -7.99
CA SER A 82 -10.82 -6.72 -8.40
C SER A 82 -10.44 -8.16 -8.06
N LEU A 83 -9.22 -8.59 -8.42
CA LEU A 83 -8.71 -9.93 -8.12
C LEU A 83 -8.61 -10.23 -6.62
N ASN A 84 -8.57 -9.19 -5.78
CA ASN A 84 -8.43 -9.31 -4.32
C ASN A 84 -9.70 -8.91 -3.56
N ARG A 85 -10.85 -8.84 -4.25
CA ARG A 85 -12.17 -8.55 -3.69
C ARG A 85 -12.25 -7.19 -2.99
N ILE A 86 -11.46 -6.22 -3.44
CA ILE A 86 -11.63 -4.81 -3.07
C ILE A 86 -12.59 -4.20 -4.09
N SER A 87 -13.69 -3.61 -3.62
CA SER A 87 -14.68 -3.03 -4.54
C SER A 87 -14.09 -1.79 -5.28
N PRO A 88 -14.58 -1.47 -6.49
CA PRO A 88 -14.18 -0.26 -7.19
C PRO A 88 -14.41 1.03 -6.38
N GLN A 89 -15.45 1.05 -5.55
CA GLN A 89 -15.73 2.17 -4.66
C GLN A 89 -14.70 2.27 -3.54
N ASP A 90 -14.40 1.15 -2.86
CA ASP A 90 -13.42 1.14 -1.77
C ASP A 90 -12.01 1.55 -2.24
N ILE A 91 -11.57 1.05 -3.41
CA ILE A 91 -10.26 1.45 -3.94
C ILE A 91 -10.25 2.93 -4.33
N TYR A 92 -11.36 3.45 -4.86
CA TYR A 92 -11.51 4.87 -5.17
C TYR A 92 -11.44 5.73 -3.89
N GLU A 93 -12.12 5.32 -2.83
CA GLU A 93 -12.04 5.99 -1.53
C GLU A 93 -10.60 6.00 -1.01
N LEU A 94 -9.89 4.86 -1.03
CA LEU A 94 -8.47 4.82 -0.65
C LEU A 94 -7.62 5.82 -1.45
N TYR A 95 -7.88 5.97 -2.75
CA TYR A 95 -7.19 6.94 -3.60
C TYR A 95 -7.44 8.38 -3.18
N VAL A 96 -8.72 8.75 -3.02
CA VAL A 96 -9.12 10.10 -2.62
C VAL A 96 -8.45 10.46 -1.29
N ILE A 97 -8.46 9.54 -0.33
CA ILE A 97 -7.87 9.72 0.99
C ILE A 97 -6.35 9.87 0.88
N ALA A 98 -5.67 8.97 0.17
CA ALA A 98 -4.22 9.02 0.00
C ALA A 98 -3.75 10.29 -0.72
N SER A 99 -4.55 10.76 -1.69
CA SER A 99 -4.33 12.04 -2.36
C SER A 99 -4.51 13.17 -1.37
N THR A 100 -5.62 13.21 -0.64
CA THR A 100 -5.89 14.25 0.36
C THR A 100 -4.77 14.36 1.40
N ASP A 101 -4.36 13.23 1.98
CA ASP A 101 -3.22 13.14 2.91
C ASP A 101 -1.95 13.76 2.30
N PHE A 102 -1.62 13.41 1.05
CA PHE A 102 -0.43 13.92 0.38
C PHE A 102 -0.46 15.44 0.21
N PHE A 103 -1.61 16.00 -0.19
CA PHE A 103 -1.72 17.44 -0.41
C PHE A 103 -1.68 18.22 0.91
N LEU A 104 -2.38 17.74 1.94
CA LEU A 104 -2.37 18.38 3.24
C LEU A 104 -0.98 18.34 3.89
N ALA A 105 -0.26 17.23 3.77
CA ALA A 105 1.13 17.15 4.22
C ALA A 105 2.02 18.19 3.52
N ASN A 106 1.78 18.51 2.24
CA ASN A 106 2.51 19.55 1.52
C ASN A 106 2.14 20.98 1.95
N ILE A 107 0.94 21.20 2.50
CA ILE A 107 0.46 22.52 2.96
C ILE A 107 0.91 22.78 4.41
N PHE A 108 0.69 21.78 5.28
CA PHE A 108 0.83 21.88 6.73
C PHE A 108 2.13 21.28 7.28
N GLY A 109 2.85 20.47 6.50
CA GLY A 109 4.06 19.77 6.94
C GLY A 109 3.78 18.48 7.73
N GLU A 110 2.55 18.31 8.21
CA GLU A 110 2.07 17.12 8.91
C GLU A 110 0.66 16.77 8.40
N SER A 111 0.30 15.49 8.47
CA SER A 111 -1.07 15.01 8.25
C SER A 111 -1.42 14.13 9.43
N ASP A 112 -2.32 14.60 10.29
CA ASP A 112 -2.90 13.79 11.35
C ASP A 112 -3.72 12.62 10.78
N THR A 113 -3.98 11.62 11.64
CA THR A 113 -4.86 10.49 11.37
C THR A 113 -6.19 10.93 10.78
N PHE A 114 -6.60 10.23 9.73
CA PHE A 114 -7.72 10.57 8.88
C PHE A 114 -8.99 9.84 9.34
N ALA A 115 -10.02 10.56 9.76
CA ALA A 115 -11.33 9.99 10.02
C ALA A 115 -12.31 10.46 8.94
N HIS A 116 -12.76 9.55 8.05
CA HIS A 116 -13.82 9.85 7.09
C HIS A 116 -15.09 9.04 7.39
N PRO A 117 -16.28 9.62 7.23
CA PRO A 117 -17.53 8.95 7.59
C PRO A 117 -17.79 7.63 6.84
N SER A 118 -17.33 7.49 5.59
CA SER A 118 -17.55 6.26 4.79
C SER A 118 -16.51 5.17 5.02
N LEU A 119 -15.33 5.51 5.56
CA LEU A 119 -14.20 4.60 5.68
C LEU A 119 -13.52 4.76 7.03
N SER A 120 -13.79 3.82 7.94
CA SER A 120 -13.11 3.78 9.23
C SER A 120 -11.60 3.56 9.05
N ASP A 121 -10.81 4.02 10.02
CA ASP A 121 -9.36 3.80 10.04
C ASP A 121 -8.99 2.32 9.92
N GLU A 122 -9.70 1.45 10.64
CA GLU A 122 -9.49 0.01 10.58
C GLU A 122 -9.74 -0.55 9.18
N LYS A 123 -10.85 -0.15 8.53
CA LYS A 123 -11.20 -0.60 7.19
C LYS A 123 -10.19 -0.09 6.16
N ARG A 124 -9.77 1.17 6.27
CA ARG A 124 -8.71 1.77 5.44
C ARG A 124 -7.40 0.98 5.52
N LEU A 125 -6.93 0.76 6.75
CA LEU A 125 -5.68 0.05 7.02
C LEU A 125 -5.73 -1.40 6.51
N GLU A 126 -6.85 -2.09 6.71
CA GLU A 126 -7.03 -3.46 6.20
C GLU A 126 -7.08 -3.50 4.68
N GLN A 127 -7.79 -2.59 4.01
CA GLN A 127 -7.87 -2.58 2.55
C GLN A 127 -6.53 -2.21 1.90
N ALA A 128 -5.82 -1.22 2.45
CA ALA A 128 -4.46 -0.89 2.02
C ALA A 128 -3.53 -2.09 2.19
N PHE A 129 -3.62 -2.80 3.33
CA PHE A 129 -2.86 -4.03 3.56
C PHE A 129 -3.18 -5.10 2.53
N VAL A 130 -4.46 -5.41 2.28
CA VAL A 130 -4.89 -6.37 1.26
C VAL A 130 -4.38 -6.00 -0.13
N PHE A 131 -4.41 -4.72 -0.48
CA PHE A 131 -3.91 -4.23 -1.76
C PHE A 131 -2.40 -4.39 -1.88
N ILE A 132 -1.64 -4.02 -0.85
CA ILE A 132 -0.17 -4.04 -0.89
C ILE A 132 0.39 -5.46 -0.89
N ILE A 133 -0.19 -6.40 -0.14
CA ILE A 133 0.24 -7.81 -0.23
C ILE A 133 -0.02 -8.38 -1.63
N ALA A 134 -1.07 -7.93 -2.32
CA ALA A 134 -1.33 -8.32 -3.70
C ALA A 134 -0.35 -7.68 -4.69
N MET A 135 -0.01 -6.40 -4.50
CA MET A 135 1.03 -5.71 -5.28
C MET A 135 2.40 -6.36 -5.11
N ALA A 136 2.78 -6.75 -3.89
CA ALA A 136 4.04 -7.42 -3.62
C ALA A 136 4.16 -8.74 -4.40
N ASN A 137 3.07 -9.50 -4.44
CA ASN A 137 2.98 -10.72 -5.24
C ASN A 137 3.04 -10.46 -6.76
N GLU A 138 2.39 -9.38 -7.23
CA GLU A 138 2.47 -8.94 -8.62
C GLU A 138 3.86 -8.45 -9.06
N ALA A 139 4.71 -8.05 -8.11
CA ALA A 139 6.09 -7.66 -8.38
C ALA A 139 7.03 -8.86 -8.64
N LEU A 140 6.64 -10.07 -8.25
CA LEU A 140 7.39 -11.29 -8.56
C LEU A 140 7.13 -11.75 -10.00
N LEU A 141 8.17 -12.28 -10.64
CA LEU A 141 8.04 -13.00 -11.90
C LEU A 141 7.06 -14.17 -11.75
N PRO A 142 6.19 -14.45 -12.75
CA PRO A 142 5.20 -15.52 -12.65
C PRO A 142 5.78 -16.89 -12.28
N ALA A 143 6.90 -17.29 -12.89
CA ALA A 143 7.55 -18.57 -12.61
C ALA A 143 8.01 -18.68 -11.14
N HIS A 144 8.62 -17.61 -10.61
CA HIS A 144 9.11 -17.56 -9.24
C HIS A 144 7.95 -17.57 -8.22
N ARG A 145 6.83 -16.91 -8.57
CA ARG A 145 5.62 -16.95 -7.76
C ARG A 145 5.05 -18.37 -7.65
N GLU A 146 4.97 -19.09 -8.76
CA GLU A 146 4.44 -20.47 -8.77
C GLU A 146 5.39 -21.46 -8.09
N GLU A 147 6.71 -21.27 -8.19
CA GLU A 147 7.70 -22.01 -7.42
C GLU A 147 7.45 -21.86 -5.91
N ILE A 148 7.43 -20.61 -5.41
CA ILE A 148 7.20 -20.34 -3.98
C ILE A 148 5.84 -20.91 -3.52
N LYS A 149 4.77 -20.74 -4.31
CA LYS A 149 3.45 -21.32 -3.97
C LYS A 149 3.48 -22.83 -3.86
N SER A 150 4.21 -23.51 -4.76
CA SER A 150 4.35 -24.96 -4.74
C SER A 150 5.06 -25.42 -3.47
N GLU A 151 6.16 -24.77 -3.13
CA GLU A 151 6.92 -25.07 -1.92
C GLU A 151 6.13 -24.80 -0.65
N ILE A 152 5.42 -23.68 -0.59
CA ILE A 152 4.52 -23.37 0.53
C ILE A 152 3.45 -24.44 0.64
N SER A 153 2.83 -24.85 -0.48
CA SER A 153 1.81 -25.90 -0.47
C SER A 153 2.36 -27.23 0.07
N GLN A 154 3.58 -27.63 -0.35
CA GLN A 154 4.25 -28.84 0.14
C GLN A 154 4.63 -28.72 1.63
N ALA A 155 5.20 -27.59 2.05
CA ALA A 155 5.55 -27.34 3.44
C ALA A 155 4.32 -27.36 4.35
N CYS A 156 3.22 -26.75 3.91
CA CYS A 156 1.97 -26.69 4.64
C CYS A 156 1.24 -28.04 4.75
N GLN A 157 1.44 -28.97 3.81
CA GLN A 157 0.91 -30.34 3.93
C GLN A 157 1.56 -31.10 5.09
N ASN A 158 2.81 -30.76 5.42
CA ASN A 158 3.58 -31.39 6.49
C ASN A 158 3.41 -30.66 7.85
N CYS A 159 2.73 -29.50 7.87
CA CYS A 159 2.54 -28.73 9.09
C CYS A 159 1.48 -29.38 10.00
N VAL A 160 1.86 -29.70 11.23
CA VAL A 160 0.98 -30.30 12.24
C VAL A 160 -0.01 -29.27 12.79
N LYS A 161 0.35 -27.98 12.81
CA LYS A 161 -0.47 -26.91 13.38
C LYS A 161 -0.61 -25.70 12.44
N PRO A 162 -1.83 -25.12 12.29
CA PRO A 162 -2.05 -23.94 11.45
C PRO A 162 -1.24 -22.69 11.84
N GLU A 163 -0.90 -22.54 13.12
CA GLU A 163 -0.10 -21.44 13.64
C GLU A 163 1.36 -21.45 13.15
N ASP A 164 1.90 -22.63 12.84
CA ASP A 164 3.30 -22.80 12.39
C ASP A 164 3.48 -22.44 10.90
N VAL A 165 2.37 -22.32 10.16
CA VAL A 165 2.37 -22.08 8.71
C VAL A 165 2.96 -20.73 8.37
N MET A 166 2.62 -19.67 9.13
CA MET A 166 3.16 -18.33 8.86
C MET A 166 4.69 -18.31 9.07
N GLU A 167 5.18 -18.95 10.12
CA GLU A 167 6.61 -19.03 10.42
C GLU A 167 7.37 -19.78 9.30
N HIS A 168 6.80 -20.88 8.79
CA HIS A 168 7.36 -21.59 7.65
C HIS A 168 7.42 -20.74 6.39
N ILE A 169 6.34 -20.01 6.06
CA ILE A 169 6.31 -19.12 4.90
C ILE A 169 7.37 -18.02 5.04
N LEU A 170 7.53 -17.45 6.23
CA LEU A 170 8.56 -16.46 6.50
C LEU A 170 9.96 -17.04 6.28
N HIS A 171 10.22 -18.25 6.78
CA HIS A 171 11.51 -18.93 6.57
C HIS A 171 11.80 -19.22 5.09
N LEU A 172 10.79 -19.64 4.32
CA LEU A 172 10.92 -19.83 2.87
C LEU A 172 11.23 -18.51 2.16
N ASN A 173 10.52 -17.43 2.49
CA ASN A 173 10.79 -16.11 1.91
C ASN A 173 12.20 -15.61 2.25
N GLU A 174 12.73 -15.88 3.44
CA GLU A 174 14.10 -15.53 3.83
C GLU A 174 15.16 -16.27 3.00
N THR A 175 14.89 -17.50 2.58
CA THR A 175 15.86 -18.35 1.86
C THR A 175 15.74 -18.28 0.34
N LYS A 176 14.54 -18.03 -0.18
CA LYS A 176 14.25 -18.05 -1.62
C LYS A 176 14.31 -16.69 -2.30
N LEU A 177 14.04 -15.63 -1.55
CA LEU A 177 14.10 -14.28 -2.10
C LEU A 177 15.53 -13.74 -1.91
N ASP A 178 16.17 -13.46 -3.03
CA ASP A 178 17.48 -12.84 -3.07
C ASP A 178 17.38 -11.31 -3.14
N PHE A 179 18.23 -10.63 -2.37
CA PHE A 179 18.21 -9.17 -2.28
C PHE A 179 18.65 -8.50 -3.58
N ASP A 180 19.69 -9.02 -4.25
CA ASP A 180 20.19 -8.44 -5.50
C ASP A 180 19.18 -8.62 -6.64
N HIS A 181 18.51 -9.76 -6.68
CA HIS A 181 17.39 -10.02 -7.59
C HIS A 181 16.22 -9.07 -7.32
N PHE A 182 15.83 -8.90 -6.04
CA PHE A 182 14.80 -7.93 -5.65
C PHE A 182 15.18 -6.51 -6.10
N ARG A 183 16.39 -6.06 -5.81
CA ARG A 183 16.89 -4.74 -6.18
C ARG A 183 16.84 -4.48 -7.68
N THR A 184 17.15 -5.50 -8.47
CA THR A 184 17.15 -5.42 -9.93
C THR A 184 15.74 -5.35 -10.51
N ASN A 185 14.80 -6.15 -9.98
CA ASN A 185 13.49 -6.37 -10.61
C ASN A 185 12.35 -5.56 -9.97
N ALA A 186 12.51 -5.11 -8.73
CA ALA A 186 11.49 -4.39 -7.96
C ALA A 186 11.82 -2.89 -7.79
N ARG A 187 12.50 -2.28 -8.78
CA ARG A 187 12.89 -0.84 -8.76
C ARG A 187 11.72 0.09 -8.46
N GLN A 188 10.55 -0.22 -9.01
CA GLN A 188 9.33 0.54 -8.77
C GLN A 188 8.87 0.44 -7.31
N THR A 189 8.93 -0.75 -6.72
CA THR A 189 8.65 -0.97 -5.30
C THR A 189 9.60 -0.14 -4.44
N ILE A 190 10.91 -0.18 -4.72
CA ILE A 190 11.92 0.60 -3.99
C ILE A 190 11.61 2.11 -4.07
N LYS A 191 11.32 2.61 -5.28
CA LYS A 191 10.94 4.02 -5.50
C LYS A 191 9.74 4.42 -4.64
N VAL A 192 8.70 3.59 -4.59
CA VAL A 192 7.47 3.85 -3.83
C VAL A 192 7.73 3.92 -2.33
N PHE A 193 8.55 3.03 -1.78
CA PHE A 193 8.93 3.09 -0.37
C PHE A 193 9.75 4.34 -0.03
N ASN A 194 10.67 4.73 -0.93
CA ASN A 194 11.46 5.95 -0.76
C ASN A 194 10.58 7.20 -0.74
N LEU A 195 9.53 7.26 -1.56
CA LEU A 195 8.58 8.39 -1.59
C LEU A 195 7.85 8.60 -0.25
N VAL A 196 7.84 7.61 0.64
CA VAL A 196 7.17 7.68 1.94
C VAL A 196 8.12 7.57 3.13
N GLY A 197 9.41 7.82 2.89
CA GLY A 197 10.44 7.96 3.93
C GLY A 197 11.01 6.64 4.44
N ILE A 198 10.75 5.51 3.78
CA ILE A 198 11.44 4.24 4.06
C ILE A 198 12.57 4.12 3.04
N ALA A 199 13.76 4.61 3.40
CA ALA A 199 14.89 4.79 2.48
C ALA A 199 15.92 3.64 2.52
N ASP A 200 15.98 2.88 3.63
CA ASP A 200 16.89 1.76 3.75
C ASP A 200 16.40 0.57 2.92
N GLU A 201 17.15 0.19 1.88
CA GLU A 201 16.74 -0.89 0.97
C GLU A 201 16.59 -2.25 1.70
N GLY A 202 17.35 -2.48 2.78
CA GLY A 202 17.24 -3.68 3.61
C GLY A 202 15.90 -3.76 4.33
N ASP A 203 15.44 -2.65 4.90
CA ASP A 203 14.09 -2.54 5.49
C ASP A 203 13.00 -2.67 4.44
N ILE A 204 13.15 -2.06 3.26
CA ILE A 204 12.21 -2.22 2.15
C ILE A 204 12.08 -3.70 1.79
N PHE A 205 13.21 -4.40 1.64
CA PHE A 205 13.22 -5.82 1.30
C PHE A 205 12.59 -6.66 2.41
N ARG A 206 12.87 -6.36 3.68
CA ARG A 206 12.23 -7.00 4.83
C ARG A 206 10.71 -6.85 4.79
N TYR A 207 10.19 -5.63 4.59
CA TYR A 207 8.76 -5.40 4.46
C TYR A 207 8.15 -6.11 3.25
N PHE A 208 8.86 -6.15 2.12
CA PHE A 208 8.45 -6.87 0.94
C PHE A 208 8.27 -8.38 1.22
N LYS A 209 9.24 -9.01 1.89
CA LYS A 209 9.15 -10.42 2.34
C LYS A 209 7.96 -10.66 3.27
N LEU A 210 7.73 -9.75 4.22
CA LEU A 210 6.58 -9.82 5.14
C LEU A 210 5.25 -9.73 4.39
N PHE A 211 5.12 -8.80 3.44
CA PHE A 211 3.90 -8.68 2.63
C PHE A 211 3.63 -9.91 1.76
N LEU A 212 4.68 -10.48 1.15
CA LEU A 212 4.57 -11.75 0.43
C LEU A 212 4.13 -12.90 1.35
N ALA A 213 4.70 -12.98 2.56
CA ALA A 213 4.34 -14.03 3.50
C ALA A 213 2.86 -13.98 3.86
N HIS A 214 2.34 -12.78 4.14
CA HIS A 214 0.92 -12.56 4.39
C HIS A 214 0.05 -12.87 3.17
N ARG A 215 0.53 -12.61 1.95
CA ARG A 215 -0.19 -13.01 0.73
C ARG A 215 -0.34 -14.51 0.66
N PHE A 216 0.76 -15.26 0.76
CA PHE A 216 0.73 -16.71 0.63
C PHE A 216 -0.04 -17.38 1.77
N TYR A 217 0.11 -16.87 3.00
CA TYR A 217 -0.68 -17.35 4.14
C TYR A 217 -2.18 -17.20 3.90
N ARG A 218 -2.61 -16.07 3.33
CA ARG A 218 -4.01 -15.84 2.98
C ARG A 218 -4.49 -16.76 1.86
N GLU A 219 -3.67 -17.02 0.84
CA GLU A 219 -4.01 -17.98 -0.21
C GLU A 219 -4.22 -19.38 0.37
N TYR A 220 -3.31 -19.83 1.24
CA TYR A 220 -3.44 -21.09 1.96
C TYR A 220 -4.73 -21.17 2.79
N ALA A 221 -5.02 -20.13 3.58
CA ALA A 221 -6.19 -20.10 4.45
C ALA A 221 -7.53 -20.10 3.69
N ASN A 222 -7.55 -19.74 2.40
CA ASN A 222 -8.77 -19.76 1.58
C ASN A 222 -9.00 -21.11 0.86
N VAL A 223 -8.01 -22.01 0.85
CA VAL A 223 -8.09 -23.34 0.21
C VAL A 223 -8.52 -24.43 1.21
N LYS A 224 -8.45 -24.15 2.52
CA LYS A 224 -9.03 -24.97 3.60
C LYS A 224 -10.44 -24.50 3.93
#